data_AF-A0A3N5TB77-F1
#
_entry.id   AF-A0A3N5TB77-F1
#
_cell.length_a   1.000
_cell.length_b   1.000
_cell.length_c   1.000
_cell.angle_alpha   90.00
_cell.angle_beta   90.00
_cell.angle_gamma   90.00
#
_symmetry.space_group_name_H-M   'P 1'
#
loop_
_entity.id
_entity.type
_entity.pdbx_description
1 polymer ?
#
loop_
_entity_poly.entity_id
_entity_poly.type
_entity_poly.pdbx_seq_one_letter_code
_entity_poly.pdbx_strand_id
1 'polypeptide(L)'
;MEHSGLGRLISKITRSHGWGEKARSWSLELKENISFLWKEKLHIIALDAVLSTLILCMQVYSLVYVFMSLAGVSLNFFDVFITVLLLNLVVYYIPSPGASGGIEGVYSMVFAHITGLPQLSVLSVTIWRSATYYLQIFFGLFFFARLRKKVVQQKITI
;
A
#
# COMPACT_ATOMS: atom_id res chain seq x y z
N MET A 1 8.08 31.76 5.64
CA MET A 1 7.98 30.36 6.12
C MET A 1 9.35 29.73 6.43
N GLU A 2 10.48 30.27 5.95
CA GLU A 2 11.83 29.73 6.23
C GLU A 2 12.49 30.21 7.53
N HIS A 3 11.99 31.27 8.17
CA HIS A 3 12.58 31.80 9.41
C HIS A 3 12.10 31.12 10.71
N SER A 4 11.16 30.16 10.61
CA SER A 4 10.70 29.35 11.74
C SER A 4 11.76 28.30 12.13
N GLY A 5 11.86 27.95 13.42
CA GLY A 5 12.78 26.89 13.90
C GLY A 5 12.58 25.55 13.19
N LEU A 6 11.34 25.25 12.78
CA LEU A 6 11.00 24.06 11.97
C LEU A 6 11.55 24.18 10.53
N GLY A 7 11.57 25.38 9.95
CA GLY A 7 12.13 25.63 8.63
C GLY A 7 13.63 25.36 8.55
N ARG A 8 14.38 25.69 9.62
CA ARG A 8 15.82 25.40 9.73
C ARG A 8 16.13 23.90 9.95
N LEU A 9 15.23 23.16 10.59
CA LEU A 9 15.35 21.70 10.74
C LEU A 9 15.09 20.99 9.41
N ILE A 10 14.03 21.38 8.70
CA ILE A 10 13.68 20.80 7.40
C ILE A 10 14.75 21.10 6.35
N SER A 11 15.31 22.32 6.32
CA SER A 11 16.41 22.64 5.40
C SER A 11 17.67 21.83 5.66
N LYS A 12 17.98 21.52 6.92
CA LYS A 12 19.08 20.61 7.30
C LYS A 12 18.83 19.17 6.85
N ILE A 13 17.60 18.67 6.94
CA ILE A 13 17.24 17.30 6.56
C ILE A 13 17.21 17.13 5.03
N THR A 14 16.60 18.08 4.31
CA THR A 14 16.39 17.95 2.86
C THR A 14 17.59 18.43 2.03
N ARG A 15 18.58 19.11 2.65
CA ARG A 15 19.81 19.62 2.00
C ARG A 15 19.60 20.46 0.73
N SER A 16 18.36 20.84 0.40
CA SER A 16 18.00 21.66 -0.75
C SER A 16 17.63 23.06 -0.30
N HIS A 17 18.34 24.08 -0.79
CA HIS A 17 17.87 25.46 -0.72
C HIS A 17 16.58 25.59 -1.56
N GLY A 18 15.57 26.31 -1.06
CA GLY A 18 14.29 26.52 -1.75
C GLY A 18 13.24 25.41 -1.59
N TRP A 19 13.25 24.63 -0.49
CA TRP A 19 12.24 23.59 -0.23
C TRP A 19 10.80 24.14 -0.22
N GLY A 20 10.61 25.38 0.26
CA GLY A 20 9.31 26.03 0.27
C GLY A 20 8.75 26.29 -1.13
N GLU A 21 9.59 26.70 -2.08
CA GLU A 21 9.17 26.90 -3.48
C GLU A 21 8.86 25.57 -4.16
N LYS A 22 9.67 24.53 -3.93
CA LYS A 22 9.40 23.18 -4.45
C LYS A 22 8.10 22.60 -3.91
N ALA A 23 7.82 22.78 -2.61
CA ALA A 23 6.56 22.33 -2.02
C ALA A 23 5.36 23.07 -2.62
N ARG A 24 5.52 24.38 -2.89
CA ARG A 24 4.50 25.19 -3.55
C ARG A 24 4.29 24.79 -5.00
N SER A 25 5.34 24.59 -5.80
CA SER A 25 5.23 24.15 -7.19
C SER A 25 4.61 22.75 -7.27
N TRP A 26 5.05 21.82 -6.43
CA TRP A 26 4.44 20.49 -6.32
C TRP A 26 2.96 20.54 -5.97
N SER A 27 2.55 21.41 -5.03
CA SER A 27 1.14 21.57 -4.68
C SER A 27 0.30 22.14 -5.83
N LEU A 28 0.85 23.08 -6.60
CA LEU A 28 0.20 23.65 -7.78
C LEU A 28 0.06 22.60 -8.89
N GLU A 29 1.14 21.88 -9.19
CA GLU A 29 1.15 20.76 -10.15
C GLU A 29 0.17 19.66 -9.73
N LEU A 30 0.14 19.29 -8.45
CA LEU A 30 -0.81 18.30 -7.93
C LEU A 30 -2.26 18.76 -8.13
N LYS A 31 -2.56 20.02 -7.80
CA LYS A 31 -3.90 20.58 -7.98
C LYS A 31 -4.31 20.55 -9.46
N GLU A 32 -3.41 20.93 -10.36
CA GLU A 32 -3.65 20.91 -11.80
C GLU A 32 -3.92 19.49 -12.30
N ASN A 33 -3.04 18.55 -11.96
CA ASN A 33 -3.16 17.14 -12.33
C ASN A 33 -4.46 16.51 -11.81
N ILE A 34 -4.80 16.74 -10.54
CA ILE A 34 -6.07 16.26 -9.98
C ILE A 34 -7.26 16.88 -10.72
N SER A 35 -7.24 18.19 -10.95
CA SER A 35 -8.34 18.87 -11.66
C SER A 35 -8.52 18.34 -13.09
N PHE A 36 -7.43 18.00 -13.76
CA PHE A 36 -7.42 17.40 -15.09
C PHE A 36 -8.04 16.00 -15.07
N LEU A 37 -7.63 15.15 -14.11
CA LEU A 37 -8.17 13.79 -13.97
C LEU A 37 -9.69 13.79 -13.72
N TRP A 38 -10.16 14.70 -12.85
CA TRP A 38 -11.58 14.83 -12.51
C TRP A 38 -12.44 15.47 -13.60
N LYS A 39 -11.85 16.22 -14.54
CA LYS A 39 -12.60 16.85 -15.65
C LYS A 39 -12.63 15.99 -16.91
N GLU A 40 -11.47 15.47 -17.29
CA GLU A 40 -11.29 14.83 -18.61
C GLU A 40 -11.36 13.30 -18.53
N LYS A 41 -11.04 12.71 -17.38
CA LYS A 41 -10.76 11.26 -17.24
C LYS A 41 -11.53 10.59 -16.10
N LEU A 42 -12.74 11.07 -15.80
CA LEU A 42 -13.62 10.45 -14.79
C LEU A 42 -13.84 8.95 -15.01
N HIS A 43 -13.94 8.52 -16.26
CA HIS A 43 -14.08 7.10 -16.61
C HIS A 43 -12.88 6.26 -16.16
N ILE A 44 -11.66 6.82 -16.22
CA ILE A 44 -10.45 6.14 -15.74
C ILE A 44 -10.46 6.04 -14.22
N ILE A 45 -10.86 7.10 -13.52
CA ILE A 45 -11.00 7.09 -12.05
C ILE A 45 -12.05 6.07 -11.61
N ALA A 46 -13.20 6.04 -12.29
CA ALA A 46 -14.26 5.09 -11.98
C ALA A 46 -13.80 3.65 -12.22
N LEU A 47 -13.12 3.38 -13.33
CA LEU A 47 -12.56 2.07 -13.63
C LEU A 47 -11.53 1.65 -12.58
N ASP A 48 -10.62 2.55 -12.20
CA ASP A 48 -9.61 2.31 -11.18
C ASP A 48 -10.24 2.00 -9.81
N ALA A 49 -11.28 2.73 -9.42
CA ALA A 49 -12.02 2.49 -8.19
C ALA A 49 -12.72 1.12 -8.19
N VAL A 50 -13.34 0.73 -9.32
CA VAL A 50 -13.99 -0.58 -9.47
C VAL A 50 -12.96 -1.70 -9.41
N LEU A 51 -11.85 -1.57 -10.14
CA LEU A 51 -10.78 -2.57 -10.14
C LEU A 51 -10.14 -2.71 -8.75
N SER A 52 -9.88 -1.60 -8.06
CA SER A 52 -9.35 -1.60 -6.70
C SER A 52 -10.30 -2.29 -5.72
N THR A 53 -11.61 -2.06 -5.86
CA THR A 53 -12.64 -2.72 -5.04
C THR A 53 -12.69 -4.22 -5.32
N LEU A 54 -12.62 -4.64 -6.58
CA LEU A 54 -12.57 -6.06 -6.95
C LEU A 54 -11.34 -6.75 -6.39
N ILE A 55 -10.17 -6.11 -6.46
CA ILE A 55 -8.93 -6.64 -5.87
C ILE A 55 -9.09 -6.79 -4.35
N LEU A 56 -9.68 -5.81 -3.67
CA LEU A 56 -9.96 -5.89 -2.24
C LEU A 56 -10.90 -7.07 -1.91
N CYS A 57 -11.98 -7.25 -2.66
CA CYS A 57 -12.90 -8.38 -2.49
C CYS A 57 -12.19 -9.73 -2.66
N MET A 58 -11.31 -9.86 -3.67
CA MET A 58 -10.52 -11.07 -3.88
C MET A 58 -9.56 -11.32 -2.71
N GLN A 59 -8.91 -10.28 -2.20
CA GLN A 59 -8.04 -10.36 -1.04
C GLN A 59 -8.80 -10.83 0.21
N VAL A 60 -9.98 -10.26 0.49
CA VAL A 60 -10.83 -10.67 1.61
C VAL A 60 -11.30 -12.11 1.47
N TYR A 61 -11.75 -12.51 0.28
CA TYR A 61 -12.17 -13.89 0.02
C TYR A 61 -11.03 -14.88 0.27
N SER A 62 -9.83 -14.57 -0.22
CA SER A 62 -8.65 -15.41 0.01
C SER A 62 -8.28 -15.50 1.50
N LEU A 63 -8.44 -14.43 2.28
CA LEU A 63 -8.17 -14.44 3.72
C LEU A 63 -9.17 -15.33 4.47
N VAL A 64 -10.47 -15.20 4.18
CA VAL A 64 -11.52 -16.07 4.76
C VAL A 64 -11.23 -17.53 4.45
N TYR A 65 -10.84 -17.84 3.21
CA TYR A 65 -10.47 -19.20 2.81
C TYR A 65 -9.26 -19.73 3.60
N VAL A 66 -8.21 -18.91 3.80
CA VAL A 66 -7.02 -19.30 4.57
C VAL A 66 -7.40 -19.58 6.03
N PHE A 67 -8.23 -18.73 6.66
CA PHE A 67 -8.71 -18.97 8.02
C PHE A 67 -9.56 -20.23 8.14
N MET A 68 -10.44 -20.50 7.17
CA MET A 68 -11.22 -21.72 7.13
C MET A 68 -10.33 -22.96 7.00
N SER A 69 -9.31 -22.90 6.13
CA SER A 69 -8.42 -24.04 5.87
C SER A 69 -7.41 -24.31 6.99
N LEU A 70 -6.89 -23.28 7.67
CA LEU A 70 -5.82 -23.43 8.67
C LEU A 70 -6.35 -23.44 10.11
N ALA A 71 -7.34 -22.60 10.40
CA ALA A 71 -7.87 -22.46 11.75
C ALA A 71 -9.19 -23.22 11.96
N GLY A 72 -9.81 -23.72 10.88
CA GLY A 72 -11.13 -24.37 10.95
C GLY A 72 -12.26 -23.41 11.32
N VAL A 73 -12.03 -22.10 11.22
CA VAL A 73 -13.00 -21.06 11.61
C VAL A 73 -13.69 -20.50 10.37
N SER A 74 -15.02 -20.56 10.34
CA SER A 74 -15.82 -19.88 9.32
C SER A 74 -16.02 -18.42 9.70
N LEU A 75 -15.33 -17.51 9.02
CA LEU A 75 -15.53 -16.07 9.19
C LEU A 75 -16.55 -15.55 8.17
N ASN A 76 -17.41 -14.63 8.60
CA ASN A 76 -18.33 -13.95 7.68
C ASN A 76 -17.54 -13.03 6.74
N PHE A 77 -17.81 -13.12 5.44
CA PHE A 77 -17.12 -12.30 4.44
C PHE A 77 -17.23 -10.79 4.71
N PHE A 78 -18.40 -10.30 5.09
CA PHE A 78 -18.63 -8.87 5.30
C PHE A 78 -17.90 -8.34 6.54
N ASP A 79 -17.84 -9.14 7.61
CA ASP A 79 -17.10 -8.77 8.82
C ASP A 79 -15.61 -8.64 8.51
N VAL A 80 -15.04 -9.64 7.81
CA VAL A 80 -13.64 -9.60 7.37
C VAL A 80 -13.41 -8.45 6.38
N PHE A 81 -14.35 -8.18 5.47
CA PHE A 81 -14.26 -7.08 4.51
C PHE A 81 -14.14 -5.74 5.22
N ILE A 82 -15.03 -5.46 6.17
CA ILE A 82 -15.03 -4.20 6.94
C ILE A 82 -13.75 -4.10 7.78
N THR A 83 -13.33 -5.19 8.44
CA THR A 83 -12.08 -5.22 9.21
C THR A 83 -10.87 -4.91 8.34
N VAL A 84 -10.72 -5.57 7.19
CA VAL A 84 -9.59 -5.35 6.27
C VAL A 84 -9.62 -3.94 5.69
N LEU A 85 -10.81 -3.40 5.37
CA LEU A 85 -10.96 -2.02 4.90
C LEU A 85 -10.47 -1.01 5.96
N LEU A 86 -10.88 -1.16 7.21
CA LEU A 86 -10.45 -0.30 8.32
C LEU A 86 -8.95 -0.44 8.60
N LEU A 87 -8.42 -1.67 8.57
CA LEU A 87 -7.00 -1.91 8.74
C LEU A 87 -6.18 -1.23 7.65
N ASN A 88 -6.60 -1.33 6.39
CA ASN A 88 -5.95 -0.64 5.27
C ASN A 88 -5.97 0.89 5.43
N LEU A 89 -7.03 1.47 6.01
CA LEU A 89 -7.05 2.89 6.33
C LEU A 89 -5.98 3.25 7.38
N VAL A 90 -5.85 2.44 8.44
CA VAL A 90 -4.87 2.65 9.51
C VAL A 90 -3.44 2.54 8.99
N VAL A 91 -3.17 1.65 8.04
CA VAL A 91 -1.84 1.46 7.45
C VAL A 91 -1.25 2.76 6.89
N TYR A 92 -2.06 3.65 6.32
CA TYR A 92 -1.56 4.92 5.76
C TYR A 92 -1.02 5.90 6.81
N TYR A 93 -1.44 5.76 8.07
CA TYR A 93 -0.98 6.60 9.17
C TYR A 93 0.26 6.05 9.86
N ILE A 94 0.63 4.79 9.59
CA ILE A 94 1.84 4.18 10.13
C ILE A 94 2.99 4.58 9.20
N PRO A 95 3.97 5.39 9.67
CA PRO A 95 5.14 5.77 8.88
C PRO A 95 6.11 4.59 8.80
N SER A 96 5.71 3.48 8.20
CA SER A 96 6.54 2.30 7.98
C SER A 96 7.12 2.34 6.56
N PRO A 97 8.39 2.76 6.37
CA PRO A 97 9.07 2.60 5.09
C PRO A 97 9.34 1.11 4.87
N GLY A 98 8.51 0.45 4.05
CA GLY A 98 8.67 -0.97 3.69
C GLY A 98 8.55 -1.98 4.83
N ALA A 99 8.28 -1.56 6.07
CA ALA A 99 8.26 -2.43 7.25
C ALA A 99 6.92 -3.18 7.40
N SER A 100 6.81 -4.25 6.63
CA SER A 100 5.67 -5.17 6.62
C SER A 100 5.34 -5.79 7.99
N GLY A 101 6.33 -5.93 8.89
CA GLY A 101 6.15 -6.56 10.20
C GLY A 101 5.22 -5.81 11.16
N GLY A 102 5.15 -4.48 11.09
CA GLY A 102 4.23 -3.69 11.92
C GLY A 102 2.78 -3.92 11.50
N ILE A 103 2.53 -3.96 10.19
CA ILE A 103 1.20 -4.18 9.61
C ILE A 103 0.76 -5.63 9.85
N GLU A 104 1.65 -6.60 9.65
CA GLU A 104 1.40 -8.01 9.99
C GLU A 104 1.00 -8.21 11.45
N GLY A 105 1.71 -7.54 12.36
CA GLY A 105 1.37 -7.53 13.78
C GLY A 105 -0.05 -7.02 14.03
N VAL A 106 -0.42 -5.88 13.45
CA VAL A 106 -1.75 -5.28 13.62
C VAL A 106 -2.85 -6.19 13.07
N TYR A 107 -2.69 -6.72 11.84
CA TYR A 107 -3.63 -7.68 11.28
C TYR A 107 -3.78 -8.93 12.16
N SER A 108 -2.64 -9.51 12.58
CA SER A 108 -2.64 -10.72 13.38
C SER A 108 -3.28 -10.52 14.75
N MET A 109 -3.05 -9.37 15.41
CA MET A 109 -3.68 -9.04 16.69
C MET A 109 -5.20 -8.90 16.58
N VAL A 110 -5.69 -8.22 15.55
CA VAL A 110 -7.13 -8.04 15.34
C VAL A 110 -7.81 -9.37 15.06
N PHE A 111 -7.26 -10.18 14.15
CA PHE A 111 -7.84 -11.49 13.86
C PHE A 111 -7.65 -12.51 14.99
N ALA A 112 -6.59 -12.41 15.79
CA ALA A 112 -6.43 -13.19 17.01
C ALA A 112 -7.56 -12.93 18.01
N HIS A 113 -7.98 -11.67 18.13
CA HIS A 113 -9.10 -11.30 18.99
C HIS A 113 -10.44 -11.79 18.43
N ILE A 114 -10.65 -11.69 17.12
CA ILE A 114 -11.89 -12.14 16.45
C ILE A 114 -12.04 -13.67 16.51
N THR A 115 -10.97 -14.42 16.28
CA THR A 115 -11.01 -15.88 16.19
C THR A 115 -10.80 -16.58 17.53
N GLY A 116 -10.26 -15.89 18.53
CA GLY A 116 -9.82 -16.49 19.80
C GLY A 116 -8.60 -17.41 19.67
N LEU A 117 -7.94 -17.43 18.50
CA LEU A 117 -6.83 -18.34 18.18
C LEU A 117 -5.58 -17.53 17.76
N PRO A 118 -4.77 -17.03 18.71
CA PRO A 118 -3.66 -16.13 18.40
C PRO A 118 -2.60 -16.72 17.47
N GLN A 119 -2.17 -17.96 17.73
CA GLN A 119 -1.11 -18.63 16.97
C GLN A 119 -1.52 -18.88 15.52
N LEU A 120 -2.74 -19.38 15.32
CA LEU A 120 -3.29 -19.65 13.99
C LEU A 120 -3.61 -18.37 13.23
N SER A 121 -3.99 -17.29 13.92
CA SER A 121 -4.21 -15.98 13.29
C SER A 121 -2.94 -15.37 12.74
N VAL A 122 -1.85 -15.42 13.51
CA VAL A 122 -0.53 -14.96 13.04
C VAL A 122 -0.11 -15.76 11.80
N LEU A 123 -0.23 -17.09 11.86
CA LEU A 123 0.14 -17.96 10.74
C LEU A 123 -0.72 -17.67 9.48
N SER A 124 -2.03 -17.55 9.65
CA SER A 124 -2.99 -17.30 8.57
C SER A 124 -2.73 -15.96 7.88
N VAL A 125 -2.52 -14.89 8.65
CA VAL A 125 -2.22 -13.56 8.13
C VAL A 125 -0.87 -13.55 7.40
N THR A 126 0.17 -14.17 7.96
CA THR A 126 1.50 -14.22 7.33
C THR A 126 1.49 -14.97 6.00
N ILE A 127 0.80 -16.12 5.93
CA ILE A 127 0.66 -16.89 4.69
C ILE A 127 -0.12 -16.09 3.65
N TRP A 128 -1.25 -15.51 4.06
CA TRP A 128 -2.08 -14.70 3.18
C TRP A 128 -1.33 -13.48 2.63
N ARG A 129 -0.60 -12.73 3.47
CA ARG A 129 0.21 -11.59 3.03
C ARG A 129 1.39 -12.02 2.16
N SER A 130 1.95 -13.20 2.40
CA SER A 130 2.99 -13.74 1.52
C SER A 130 2.50 -13.96 0.11
N ALA A 131 1.31 -14.54 -0.05
CA ALA A 131 0.70 -14.75 -1.34
C ALA A 131 0.25 -13.43 -2.00
N THR A 132 -0.36 -12.51 -1.24
CA THR A 132 -1.03 -11.33 -1.80
C THR A 132 -0.15 -10.10 -1.92
N TYR A 133 0.89 -9.95 -1.10
CA TYR A 133 1.72 -8.75 -1.05
C TYR A 133 3.17 -9.03 -1.43
N TYR A 134 3.84 -9.98 -0.76
CA TYR A 134 5.27 -10.22 -1.01
C TYR A 134 5.54 -10.79 -2.41
N LEU A 135 4.68 -11.69 -2.91
CA LEU A 135 4.80 -12.18 -4.29
C LEU A 135 4.65 -11.07 -5.33
N GLN A 136 3.71 -10.14 -5.13
CA GLN A 136 3.52 -9.02 -6.06
C GLN A 136 4.77 -8.12 -6.12
N ILE A 137 5.36 -7.83 -4.96
CA ILE A 137 6.64 -7.08 -4.88
C ILE A 137 7.75 -7.85 -5.58
N PHE A 138 7.85 -9.16 -5.33
CA PHE A 138 8.86 -10.00 -5.96
C PHE A 138 8.74 -9.99 -7.49
N PHE A 139 7.53 -10.19 -8.03
CA PHE A 139 7.29 -10.11 -9.47
C PHE A 139 7.59 -8.71 -10.02
N GLY A 140 7.14 -7.66 -9.34
CA GLY A 140 7.43 -6.27 -9.72
C GLY A 140 8.93 -6.00 -9.82
N LEU A 141 9.70 -6.42 -8.81
CA LEU A 141 11.16 -6.31 -8.79
C LEU A 141 11.82 -7.15 -9.89
N PHE A 142 11.34 -8.38 -10.11
CA PHE A 142 11.86 -9.27 -11.13
C PHE A 142 11.67 -8.69 -12.54
N PHE A 143 10.46 -8.23 -12.87
CA PHE A 143 10.18 -7.59 -14.15
C PHE A 143 10.97 -6.29 -14.31
N PHE A 144 11.04 -5.46 -13.27
CA PHE A 144 11.83 -4.24 -13.29
C PHE A 144 13.31 -4.51 -13.58
N ALA A 145 13.91 -5.51 -12.91
CA ALA A 145 15.30 -5.89 -13.13
C ALA A 145 15.56 -6.38 -14.58
N ARG A 146 14.59 -7.11 -15.17
CA ARG A 146 14.69 -7.59 -16.56
C ARG A 146 14.51 -6.46 -17.58
N LEU A 147 13.55 -5.57 -17.37
CA LEU A 147 13.29 -4.42 -18.24
C LEU A 147 14.45 -3.41 -18.18
N ARG A 148 14.99 -3.14 -16.99
CA ARG A 148 16.16 -2.27 -16.82
C ARG A 148 17.36 -2.76 -17.63
N LYS A 149 17.63 -4.07 -17.62
CA LYS A 149 18.71 -4.65 -18.44
C LYS A 149 18.52 -4.40 -19.93
N LYS A 150 17.28 -4.52 -20.44
CA LYS A 150 16.97 -4.23 -21.86
C LYS A 150 17.18 -2.76 -22.21
N VAL A 151 16.70 -1.83 -21.38
CA VAL A 151 16.84 -0.38 -21.61
C VAL A 151 18.31 0.07 -21.57
N VAL A 152 19.11 -0.49 -20.65
CA VAL A 152 20.54 -0.18 -20.56
C VAL A 152 21.31 -0.73 -21.77
N GLN A 153 20.98 -1.93 -22.25
CA GLN A 153 21.62 -2.49 -23.45
C GLN A 153 21.28 -1.70 -24.73
N GLN A 154 20.04 -1.24 -24.89
CA GLN A 154 19.67 -0.40 -26.05
C GLN A 154 20.41 0.94 -26.09
N LYS A 155 20.76 1.52 -24.94
CA LYS A 155 21.53 2.78 -24.87
C LYS A 155 23.03 2.63 -25.17
N ILE A 156 23.57 1.41 -25.20
CA ILE A 156 25.01 1.16 -25.44
C ILE A 156 25.27 0.78 -26.92
N THR A 157 24.23 0.42 -27.67
CA THR A 157 24.30 0.05 -29.10
C THR A 157 23.96 1.22 -30.05
N ILE A 158 23.67 2.40 -29.50
CA ILE A 158 23.52 3.67 -30.23
C ILE A 158 24.72 4.55 -29.85
#